data_AF-A0A645HR30-F1
#
_entry.id   AF-A0A645HR30-F1
#
_cell.length_a   1.000
_cell.length_b   1.000
_cell.length_c   1.000
_cell.angle_alpha   90.00
_cell.angle_beta   90.00
_cell.angle_gamma   90.00
#
_symmetry.space_group_name_H-M   'P 1'
#
loop_
_entity.id
_entity.type
_entity.pdbx_description
1 polymer ?
#
loop_
_entity_poly.entity_id
_entity_poly.type
_entity_poly.pdbx_seq_one_letter_code
_entity_poly.pdbx_strand_id
1 'polypeptide(L)' 'MTGDKTNLSWTAQLALRGISRREAAQTLYLSQSALNKKLRGEAGFTKEEEERLHALIKRGRKA' A
#
# COMPACT_ATOMS: atom_id res chain seq x y z
N MET A 1 2.77 8.92 -27.39
CA MET A 1 1.83 8.28 -26.45
C MET A 1 2.66 7.55 -25.41
N THR A 2 2.88 8.20 -24.27
CA THR A 2 3.75 7.71 -23.20
C THR A 2 3.10 6.49 -22.57
N GLY A 3 3.68 5.32 -22.79
CA GLY A 3 3.18 4.04 -22.32
C GLY A 3 2.81 4.10 -20.84
N ASP A 4 1.62 3.56 -20.58
CA ASP A 4 0.99 3.32 -19.28
C ASP A 4 2.04 3.09 -18.18
N LYS A 5 2.21 4.09 -17.31
CA LYS A 5 3.04 3.96 -16.10
C LYS A 5 2.34 2.93 -15.22
N THR A 6 2.68 1.65 -15.40
CA THR A 6 2.18 0.49 -14.66
C THR A 6 1.76 0.87 -13.24
N ASN A 7 0.45 1.04 -13.04
CA ASN A 7 -0.10 1.33 -11.73
C ASN A 7 -0.12 0.01 -10.95
N LEU A 8 1.02 -0.34 -10.36
CA LEU A 8 1.19 -1.58 -9.62
C LEU A 8 0.19 -1.65 -8.46
N SER A 9 -0.35 -2.84 -8.18
CA SER A 9 -1.23 -3.03 -7.02
C SER A 9 -0.50 -2.65 -5.72
N TRP A 10 -1.25 -2.24 -4.70
CA TRP A 10 -0.67 -1.94 -3.38
C TRP A 10 0.17 -3.09 -2.84
N THR A 11 -0.27 -4.34 -3.04
CA THR A 11 0.50 -5.54 -2.68
C THR A 11 1.87 -5.57 -3.34
N ALA A 12 1.94 -5.32 -4.64
CA ALA A 12 3.21 -5.29 -5.38
C ALA A 12 4.09 -4.12 -4.92
N GLN A 13 3.52 -2.94 -4.71
CA GLN A 13 4.25 -1.77 -4.23
C GLN A 13 4.88 -2.00 -2.85
N LEU A 14 4.15 -2.60 -1.91
CA LEU A 14 4.68 -2.94 -0.59
C LEU A 14 5.82 -3.97 -0.68
N ALA A 15 5.62 -5.04 -1.47
CA ALA A 15 6.61 -6.10 -1.64
C ALA A 15 7.93 -5.58 -2.23
N LEU A 16 7.85 -4.75 -3.28
CA LEU A 16 9.03 -4.14 -3.91
C LEU A 16 9.82 -3.21 -2.98
N ARG A 17 9.22 -2.76 -1.88
CA ARG A 17 9.85 -1.90 -0.87
C ARG A 17 10.24 -2.65 0.40
N GLY A 18 10.04 -3.97 0.45
CA GLY A 18 10.27 -4.75 1.66
C GLY A 18 9.35 -4.39 2.82
N ILE A 19 8.23 -3.70 2.56
CA ILE A 19 7.31 -3.25 3.60
C ILE A 19 6.39 -4.42 3.96
N SER A 20 6.45 -4.83 5.22
CA SER A 20 5.62 -5.92 5.70
C SER A 20 4.14 -5.52 5.80
N ARG A 21 3.23 -6.48 5.63
CA ARG A 21 1.79 -6.25 5.85
C ARG A 21 1.49 -5.77 7.28
N ARG A 22 2.28 -6.21 8.25
CA ARG A 22 2.17 -5.77 9.65
C ARG A 22 2.47 -4.28 9.78
N GLU A 23 3.57 -3.83 9.19
CA GLU A 23 3.99 -2.41 9.20
C GLU A 23 2.98 -1.52 8.45
N ALA A 24 2.51 -1.98 7.28
CA ALA A 24 1.47 -1.27 6.54
C ALA A 24 0.17 -1.15 7.35
N ALA A 25 -0.25 -2.22 8.04
CA ALA A 25 -1.45 -2.20 8.86
C ALA A 25 -1.33 -1.22 10.04
N GLN A 26 -0.17 -1.20 10.71
CA GLN A 26 0.11 -0.25 11.80
C GLN A 26 0.10 1.20 11.30
N THR A 27 0.70 1.48 10.15
CA THR A 27 0.72 2.82 9.54
C THR A 27 -0.69 3.33 9.21
N LEU A 28 -1.59 2.41 8.87
CA LEU A 28 -2.97 2.70 8.51
C LEU A 28 -3.95 2.65 9.69
N TYR A 29 -3.47 2.36 10.91
CA TYR A 29 -4.32 2.11 12.08
C TYR A 29 -5.37 1.01 11.85
N LEU A 30 -5.00 -0.03 11.10
CA LEU A 30 -5.85 -1.17 10.77
C LEU A 30 -5.37 -2.44 11.46
N SER A 31 -6.29 -3.39 11.64
CA SER A 31 -5.90 -4.79 11.86
C SER A 31 -5.31 -5.39 10.57
N GLN A 32 -4.43 -6.40 10.70
CA GLN A 32 -3.89 -7.09 9.52
C GLN A 32 -4.99 -7.73 8.65
N SER A 33 -6.06 -8.23 9.27
CA SER A 33 -7.20 -8.79 8.55
C SER A 33 -7.92 -7.73 7.71
N ALA A 34 -8.16 -6.54 8.27
CA ALA A 34 -8.77 -5.43 7.55
C ALA A 34 -7.91 -4.96 6.37
N LEU A 35 -6.59 -4.86 6.57
CA LEU A 35 -5.67 -4.56 5.47
C LEU A 35 -5.73 -5.63 4.38
N ASN A 36 -5.71 -6.91 4.74
CA ASN A 36 -5.72 -8.00 3.76
C ASN A 36 -7.00 -8.00 2.91
N LYS A 37 -8.16 -7.70 3.49
CA LYS A 37 -9.41 -7.53 2.74
C LYS A 37 -9.30 -6.41 1.70
N LYS A 38 -8.74 -5.26 2.10
CA LYS A 38 -8.53 -4.12 1.19
C LYS A 38 -7.53 -4.45 0.08
N LEU A 39 -6.43 -5.13 0.40
CA LEU A 39 -5.43 -5.56 -0.57
C LEU A 39 -5.95 -6.59 -1.58
N ARG A 40 -6.97 -7.39 -1.21
CA ARG A 40 -7.66 -8.32 -2.12
C ARG A 40 -8.78 -7.67 -2.93
N GLY A 41 -9.11 -6.39 -2.66
CA GLY A 41 -10.20 -5.68 -3.31
C GLY A 41 -11.60 -5.99 -2.75
N GLU A 42 -11.70 -6.71 -1.63
CA GLU A 42 -12.98 -6.97 -0.94
C GLU A 42 -13.53 -5.70 -0.28
N ALA A 43 -12.67 -4.70 -0.04
CA ALA A 43 -13.01 -3.39 0.49
C ALA A 43 -12.13 -2.31 -0.15
N GLY A 44 -12.68 -1.12 -0.38
CA GLY A 44 -11.89 0.02 -0.88
C GLY A 44 -10.99 0.63 0.20
N PHE A 45 -9.95 1.31 -0.24
CA PHE A 45 -9.20 2.23 0.62
C PHE A 45 -9.93 3.57 0.70
N THR A 46 -9.87 4.22 1.85
CA THR A 46 -10.25 5.63 1.95
C THR A 46 -9.12 6.50 1.40
N LYS A 47 -9.43 7.73 1.01
CA LYS A 47 -8.44 8.68 0.51
C LYS A 47 -7.28 8.88 1.51
N GLU A 48 -7.58 8.98 2.79
CA GLU A 48 -6.58 9.15 3.84
C GLU A 48 -5.66 7.91 3.99
N GLU A 49 -6.22 6.71 3.83
CA GLU A 49 -5.43 5.47 3.80
C GLU A 49 -4.52 5.40 2.56
N GLU A 50 -5.01 5.81 1.40
CA GLU A 50 -4.20 5.88 0.17
C GLU A 50 -3.04 6.88 0.31
N GLU A 51 -3.31 8.07 0.87
CA GLU A 51 -2.29 9.07 1.16
C GLU A 51 -1.20 8.52 2.10
N ARG A 52 -1.60 7.79 3.15
CA ARG A 52 -0.67 7.12 4.08
C ARG A 52 0.14 6.02 3.39
N LEU A 53 -0.48 5.19 2.54
CA LEU A 53 0.23 4.17 1.77
C LEU A 53 1.25 4.79 0.81
N HIS A 54 0.88 5.84 0.09
CA HIS A 54 1.81 6.58 -0.76
C HIS A 54 2.99 7.15 0.04
N ALA A 55 2.73 7.74 1.21
CA ALA A 55 3.78 8.24 2.08
C ALA A 55 4.71 7.13 2.58
N LEU A 56 4.15 5.98 2.97
CA LEU A 56 4.88 4.80 3.41
C LEU A 56 5.80 4.26 2.31
N ILE A 57 5.27 4.08 1.10
CA ILE A 57 6.02 3.61 -0.07
C ILE A 57 7.11 4.62 -0.48
N LYS A 58 6.84 5.93 -0.36
CA LYS A 58 7.85 6.98 -0.61
C LYS A 58 8.98 6.92 0.42
N ARG A 59 8.69 6.62 1.69
CA ARG A 59 9.70 6.48 2.77
C ARG A 59 10.54 5.21 2.63
N GLY A 60 9.96 4.11 2.18
CA GLY A 60 10.68 2.87 1.85
C GLY A 60 11.66 3.01 0.67
N ARG A 61 11.66 4.16 -0.02
CA ARG A 61 12.68 4.55 -1.01
C ARG A 61 13.85 5.28 -0.34
N LYS A 62 14.41 4.71 0.73
CA LYS A 62 15.72 5.14 1.25
C LYS A 62 16.80 4.20 0.74
N ALA A 63 17.58 4.75 -0.20
CA ALA A 63 18.83 4.26 -0.82
C ALA A 63 18.80 2.83 -1.38
#